data_AF-A0A830B4E9-F1
#
_entry.id   AF-A0A830B4E9-F1
#
_cell.length_a   1.000
_cell.length_b   1.000
_cell.length_c   1.000
_cell.angle_alpha   90.00
_cell.angle_beta   90.00
_cell.angle_gamma   90.00
#
_symmetry.space_group_name_H-M   'P 1'
#
loop_
_entity.id
_entity.type
_entity.pdbx_description
1 polymer ?
#
loop_
_entity_poly.entity_id
_entity_poly.type
_entity_poly.pdbx_seq_one_letter_code
_entity_poly.pdbx_strand_id
1 'polypeptide(L)'
;MNCVMHSQSIDDHKSLSAQSKESLTRVSSALVLKNKAPRWHEQLQCWCLNFKGRVTVASVKNFQLVAGGAVDPSVELLAAEQEKVMLQFRKIGKDMFTMDYRYPLFVFKAFAI
;
A
#
# COMPACT_ATOMS: atom_id res chain seq x y z
N MET A 1 -7.91 9.04 -1.88
CA MET A 1 -6.44 8.92 -2.00
C MET A 1 -6.09 7.78 -2.95
N ASN A 2 -5.38 8.07 -4.03
CA ASN A 2 -4.61 7.09 -4.80
C ASN A 2 -3.14 7.44 -4.57
N CYS A 3 -2.34 6.50 -4.09
CA CYS A 3 -0.92 6.71 -3.80
C CYS A 3 -0.09 5.89 -4.78
N VAL A 4 0.90 6.52 -5.42
CA VAL A 4 1.83 5.84 -6.34
C VAL A 4 3.21 5.89 -5.73
N MET A 5 3.78 4.72 -5.47
CA MET A 5 5.11 4.59 -4.88
C MET A 5 6.12 4.16 -5.95
N HIS A 6 7.21 4.93 -6.06
CA HIS A 6 8.35 4.60 -6.92
C HIS A 6 9.42 3.88 -6.09
N SER A 7 10.05 2.83 -6.62
CA SER A 7 11.20 2.18 -6.00
C SER A 7 12.49 2.80 -6.54
N GLN A 8 13.33 3.35 -5.66
CA GLN A 8 14.69 3.77 -6.02
C GLN A 8 15.65 2.70 -5.50
N SER A 9 16.53 2.20 -6.38
CA SER A 9 17.63 1.29 -6.06
C SER A 9 18.73 2.07 -5.33
N ILE A 10 19.36 1.46 -4.32
CA ILE A 10 20.58 1.97 -3.69
C ILE A 10 21.72 1.22 -4.37
N ASP A 11 22.51 1.91 -5.20
CA ASP A 11 23.59 1.30 -5.98
C ASP A 11 24.94 1.53 -5.28
N ASP A 12 25.55 0.44 -4.78
CA ASP A 12 26.93 0.43 -4.31
C ASP A 12 27.91 0.30 -5.49
N HIS A 13 28.96 1.12 -5.46
CA HIS A 13 29.92 1.36 -6.52
C HIS A 13 30.88 0.17 -6.75
N LYS A 14 30.94 -0.41 -7.95
CA LYS A 14 32.15 -1.06 -8.47
C LYS A 14 32.21 -1.02 -10.01
N SER A 15 33.25 -0.37 -10.53
CA SER A 15 33.57 -0.25 -11.96
C SER A 15 34.13 -1.55 -12.54
N LEU A 16 33.74 -1.92 -13.77
CA LEU A 16 34.65 -2.26 -14.89
C LEU A 16 33.88 -2.64 -16.17
N SER A 17 34.15 -1.85 -17.23
CA SER A 17 34.21 -2.13 -18.68
C SER A 17 33.01 -2.65 -19.51
N ALA A 18 32.85 -1.95 -20.64
CA ALA A 18 32.49 -2.40 -22.00
C ALA A 18 31.00 -2.54 -22.39
N GLN A 19 30.54 -1.48 -23.08
CA GLN A 19 29.49 -1.38 -24.11
C GLN A 19 28.57 -2.60 -24.38
N SER A 20 27.28 -2.41 -24.08
CA SER A 20 26.20 -2.71 -25.03
C SER A 20 25.07 -1.70 -24.84
N LYS A 21 24.63 -1.15 -25.97
CA LYS A 21 23.50 -0.23 -26.07
C LYS A 21 22.22 -1.03 -25.88
N GLU A 22 21.59 -0.92 -24.72
CA GLU A 22 20.16 -1.13 -24.60
C GLU A 22 19.68 -0.26 -23.45
N SER A 23 19.05 0.86 -23.80
CA SER A 23 18.29 1.68 -22.88
C SER A 23 17.11 0.84 -22.38
N LEU A 24 17.39 -0.05 -21.43
CA LEU A 24 16.39 -0.67 -20.59
C LEU A 24 15.82 0.48 -19.74
N THR A 25 14.77 1.12 -20.25
CA THR A 25 13.82 1.85 -19.40
C THR A 25 13.30 0.85 -18.39
N ARG A 26 14.06 0.66 -17.31
CA ARG A 26 13.68 -0.07 -16.12
C ARG A 26 12.62 0.78 -15.44
N VAL A 27 11.43 0.82 -16.02
CA VAL A 27 10.23 1.22 -15.31
C VAL A 27 10.08 0.15 -14.25
N SER A 28 10.70 0.37 -13.09
CA SER A 28 10.35 -0.33 -11.87
C SER A 28 8.84 -0.23 -11.79
N SER A 29 8.13 -1.36 -11.90
CA SER A 29 6.67 -1.37 -11.85
C SER A 29 6.24 -0.64 -10.58
N ALA A 30 5.62 0.52 -10.73
CA ALA A 30 5.24 1.34 -9.60
C ALA A 30 4.18 0.60 -8.79
N LEU A 31 4.36 0.52 -7.46
CA LEU A 31 3.32 -0.02 -6.60
C LEU A 31 2.21 1.03 -6.46
N VAL A 32 1.08 0.76 -7.09
CA VAL A 32 -0.11 1.59 -6.95
C VAL A 32 -0.91 1.10 -5.75
N LEU A 33 -1.24 2.00 -4.83
CA LEU A 33 -2.08 1.73 -3.68
C LEU A 33 -3.37 2.54 -3.77
N LYS A 34 -4.50 1.89 -3.52
CA LYS A 34 -5.83 2.51 -3.53
C LYS A 34 -6.48 2.38 -2.16
N ASN A 35 -7.26 3.39 -1.77
CA ASN A 35 -8.08 3.29 -0.56
C ASN A 35 -9.13 2.19 -0.75
N LYS A 36 -9.26 1.29 0.24
CA LYS A 36 -10.27 0.25 0.26
C LYS A 36 -11.65 0.89 0.40
N ALA A 37 -12.60 0.49 -0.43
CA ALA A 37 -13.98 0.92 -0.31
C ALA A 37 -14.57 0.40 1.01
N PRO A 38 -15.31 1.22 1.78
CA PRO A 38 -16.00 0.75 2.98
C PRO A 38 -17.09 -0.25 2.59
N ARG A 39 -17.38 -1.21 3.49
CA ARG A 39 -18.54 -2.10 3.33
C ARG A 39 -19.71 -1.57 4.14
N TRP A 40 -20.92 -1.85 3.69
CA TRP A 40 -22.10 -1.65 4.51
C TRP A 40 -22.06 -2.61 5.70
N HIS A 41 -22.38 -2.10 6.88
CA HIS A 41 -22.48 -2.87 8.11
C HIS A 41 -23.90 -2.83 8.64
N GLU A 42 -24.70 -3.85 8.35
CA GLU A 42 -26.13 -3.89 8.67
C GLU A 42 -26.45 -3.55 10.13
N GLN A 43 -25.79 -4.20 11.10
CA GLN A 43 -26.12 -3.96 12.52
C GLN A 43 -25.81 -2.53 13.00
N LEU A 44 -24.84 -1.86 12.37
CA LEU A 44 -24.41 -0.52 12.75
C LEU A 44 -25.00 0.55 11.83
N GLN A 45 -25.67 0.14 10.75
CA GLN A 45 -26.20 0.99 9.69
C GLN A 45 -25.17 2.04 9.22
N CYS A 46 -23.92 1.60 8.99
CA CYS A 46 -22.80 2.46 8.61
C CYS A 46 -21.96 1.88 7.47
N TRP A 47 -21.33 2.77 6.71
CA TRP A 47 -20.21 2.43 5.83
C TRP A 47 -18.93 2.36 6.65
N CYS A 48 -18.39 1.16 6.81
CA CYS A 48 -17.34 0.90 7.77
C CYS A 48 -16.29 -0.07 7.17
N LEU A 49 -15.01 0.14 7.46
CA LEU A 49 -13.93 -0.78 7.10
C LEU A 49 -13.72 -1.83 8.20
N ASN A 50 -13.24 -3.01 7.84
CA ASN A 50 -12.96 -4.08 8.80
C ASN A 50 -11.53 -3.97 9.36
N PHE A 51 -11.41 -3.51 10.60
CA PHE A 51 -10.14 -3.42 11.32
C PHE A 51 -9.90 -4.59 12.29
N LYS A 52 -10.63 -5.70 12.15
CA LYS A 52 -10.47 -6.94 12.93
C LYS A 52 -10.48 -6.71 14.44
N GLY A 53 -11.44 -5.93 14.93
CA GLY A 53 -11.59 -5.61 16.36
C GLY A 53 -10.62 -4.55 16.89
N ARG A 54 -9.85 -3.89 16.02
CA ARG A 54 -8.86 -2.88 16.43
C ARG A 54 -9.31 -1.43 16.21
N VAL A 55 -10.50 -1.18 15.67
CA VAL A 55 -11.05 0.18 15.61
C VAL A 55 -11.86 0.47 16.86
N THR A 56 -11.41 1.50 17.57
CA THR A 56 -12.01 1.94 18.82
C THR A 56 -12.60 3.34 18.72
N VAL A 57 -12.20 4.14 17.71
CA VAL A 57 -12.68 5.52 17.53
C VAL A 57 -13.02 5.81 16.07
N ALA A 58 -14.22 6.32 15.82
CA ALA A 58 -14.65 6.76 14.49
C ALA A 58 -13.81 7.97 14.02
N SER A 59 -13.36 7.95 12.77
CA SER A 59 -12.60 9.04 12.19
C SER A 59 -12.56 8.92 10.66
N VAL A 60 -12.59 10.06 9.97
CA VAL A 60 -12.29 10.14 8.52
C VAL A 60 -10.85 9.72 8.19
N LYS A 61 -9.97 9.70 9.20
CA LYS A 61 -8.58 9.23 9.08
C LYS A 61 -8.47 7.70 9.19
N ASN A 62 -9.56 6.97 9.41
CA ASN A 62 -9.51 5.51 9.43
C ASN A 62 -9.53 5.00 7.98
N PHE A 63 -8.38 4.58 7.44
CA PHE A 63 -8.28 4.10 6.07
C PHE A 63 -7.40 2.85 5.94
N GLN A 64 -7.66 2.09 4.89
CA GLN A 64 -6.88 0.92 4.49
C GLN A 64 -6.45 1.12 3.04
N LEU A 65 -5.17 0.95 2.76
CA LEU A 65 -4.65 0.92 1.41
C LEU A 65 -4.43 -0.53 0.95
N VAL A 66 -4.89 -0.84 -0.25
CA VAL A 66 -4.71 -2.13 -0.93
C VAL A 66 -3.94 -1.95 -2.22
N ALA A 67 -3.25 -2.99 -2.70
CA ALA A 67 -2.56 -2.96 -3.98
C ALA A 67 -3.56 -2.80 -5.13
N GLY A 68 -3.45 -1.71 -5.88
CA GLY A 68 -4.21 -1.49 -7.11
C GLY A 68 -3.53 -2.23 -8.26
N GLY A 69 -4.29 -3.10 -8.94
CA GLY A 69 -3.81 -3.95 -10.03
C GLY A 69 -2.93 -3.22 -11.05
N ALA A 70 -1.64 -3.50 -10.95
CA ALA A 70 -0.63 -3.44 -12.01
C ALA A 70 0.40 -4.57 -11.75
N VAL A 71 -0.08 -5.71 -11.26
CA VAL A 71 0.65 -6.98 -11.36
C VAL A 71 0.32 -7.52 -12.74
N ASP A 72 1.35 -7.90 -13.47
CA ASP A 72 1.24 -8.56 -14.78
C ASP A 72 0.11 -9.60 -14.77
N PRO A 73 -0.86 -9.53 -15.71
CA PRO A 73 -1.95 -10.51 -15.81
C PRO A 73 -1.46 -11.95 -16.01
N SER A 74 -0.17 -12.19 -16.28
CA SER A 74 0.44 -13.53 -16.29
C SER A 74 0.50 -14.21 -14.91
N VAL A 75 0.27 -13.46 -13.82
CA VAL A 75 0.24 -13.99 -12.45
C VAL A 75 -1.22 -14.12 -11.99
N GLU A 76 -1.91 -15.14 -12.48
CA GLU A 76 -3.28 -15.51 -12.05
C GLU A 76 -3.36 -15.91 -10.57
N LEU A 77 -2.20 -16.08 -9.90
CA LEU A 77 -2.16 -16.23 -8.46
C LEU A 77 -2.48 -14.91 -7.78
N LEU A 78 -3.72 -14.88 -7.28
CA LEU A 78 -4.20 -14.14 -6.11
C LEU A 78 -4.94 -12.83 -6.40
N ALA A 79 -6.17 -12.96 -6.92
CA ALA A 79 -7.24 -12.01 -6.62
C ALA A 79 -7.37 -11.74 -5.10
N ALA A 80 -7.05 -12.72 -4.25
CA ALA A 80 -6.96 -12.55 -2.79
C ALA A 80 -5.80 -11.62 -2.34
N GLU A 81 -4.75 -11.47 -3.14
CA GLU A 81 -3.65 -10.53 -2.86
C GLU A 81 -4.00 -9.10 -3.27
N GLN A 82 -4.89 -8.91 -4.25
CA GLN A 82 -5.39 -7.57 -4.61
C GLN A 82 -6.21 -6.93 -3.47
N GLU A 83 -6.83 -7.74 -2.60
CA GLU A 83 -7.49 -7.28 -1.38
C GLU A 83 -6.56 -7.19 -0.15
N LYS A 84 -5.28 -7.52 -0.31
CA LYS A 84 -4.30 -7.48 0.78
C LYS A 84 -4.09 -6.05 1.23
N VAL A 85 -4.51 -5.76 2.46
CA VAL A 85 -4.24 -4.48 3.11
C VAL A 85 -2.74 -4.33 3.30
N MET A 86 -2.16 -3.34 2.64
CA MET A 86 -0.73 -3.02 2.64
C MET A 86 -0.40 -2.01 3.73
N LEU A 87 -1.30 -1.05 3.94
CA LEU A 87 -1.20 -0.05 5.01
C LEU A 87 -2.57 0.16 5.64
N GLN A 88 -2.61 0.26 6.96
CA GLN A 88 -3.81 0.57 7.72
C GLN A 88 -3.50 1.66 8.73
N PHE A 89 -4.14 2.81 8.57
CA PHE A 89 -4.06 3.91 9.51
C PHE A 89 -5.39 4.04 10.24
N ARG A 90 -5.35 4.17 11.56
CA ARG A 90 -6.57 4.31 12.38
C ARG A 90 -6.34 5.15 13.61
N LYS A 91 -7.40 5.85 14.03
CA LYS A 91 -7.49 6.55 15.30
C LYS A 91 -7.81 5.57 16.42
N ILE A 92 -7.09 5.70 17.53
CA ILE A 92 -7.32 4.90 18.75
C ILE A 92 -7.52 5.74 20.02
N GLY A 93 -7.35 7.06 19.94
CA GLY A 93 -7.57 8.00 21.05
C GLY A 93 -7.64 9.47 20.56
N LYS A 94 -7.71 10.44 21.49
CA LYS A 94 -7.85 11.87 21.16
C LYS A 94 -6.80 12.36 20.17
N ASP A 95 -5.54 12.01 20.39
CA ASP A 95 -4.41 12.40 19.53
C ASP A 95 -3.52 11.20 19.20
N MET A 96 -4.09 10.00 19.29
CA MET A 96 -3.36 8.74 19.18
C MET A 96 -3.85 7.93 17.99
N PHE A 97 -2.89 7.50 17.16
CA PHE A 97 -3.12 6.74 15.94
C PHE A 97 -2.18 5.56 15.88
N THR A 98 -2.59 4.52 15.17
CA THR A 98 -1.73 3.37 14.86
C THR A 98 -1.62 3.22 13.35
N MET A 99 -0.41 2.94 12.88
CA MET A 99 -0.10 2.64 11.49
C MET A 99 0.48 1.23 11.39
N ASP A 100 -0.28 0.31 10.82
CA ASP A 100 0.19 -1.03 10.48
C ASP A 100 0.58 -1.02 8.99
N TYR A 101 1.83 -1.34 8.63
CA TYR A 101 2.26 -1.43 7.23
C TYR A 101 2.95 -2.76 6.94
N ARG A 102 3.00 -3.15 5.66
CA ARG A 102 3.58 -4.42 5.21
C ARG A 102 4.58 -4.20 4.08
N TYR A 103 5.54 -5.12 3.98
CA TYR A 103 6.42 -5.21 2.82
C TYR A 103 5.59 -5.21 1.51
N PRO A 104 6.00 -4.47 0.46
CA PRO A 104 7.28 -3.76 0.31
C PRO A 104 7.28 -2.29 0.76
N LEU A 105 6.32 -1.86 1.59
CA LEU A 105 6.38 -0.52 2.16
C LEU A 105 7.48 -0.43 3.24
N PHE A 106 8.31 0.60 3.11
CA PHE A 106 9.22 1.02 4.15
C PHE A 106 8.54 2.01 5.08
N VAL A 107 9.00 2.08 6.34
CA VAL A 107 8.44 2.97 7.36
C VAL A 107 8.35 4.43 6.88
N PHE A 108 9.38 4.94 6.20
CA PHE A 108 9.40 6.31 5.69
C PHE A 108 8.34 6.56 4.64
N LYS A 109 8.14 5.61 3.72
CA LYS A 109 7.11 5.68 2.69
C LYS A 109 5.71 5.58 3.29
N ALA A 110 5.52 4.69 4.26
CA ALA A 110 4.26 4.55 4.98
C ALA A 110 3.91 5.83 5.77
N PHE A 111 4.88 6.43 6.44
CA PHE A 111 4.69 7.63 7.26
C PHE A 111 4.43 8.91 6.44
N ALA A 112 4.92 8.97 5.20
CA ALA A 112 4.70 10.11 4.31
C ALA A 112 3.28 10.16 3.69
N ILE A 113 2.50 9.08 3.80
CA ILE A 113 1.10 9.00 3.36
C ILE A 113 0.20 9.63 4.41
#